data_AF-A0AAD7GY79-F1
#
_entry.id   AF-A0AAD7GY79-F1
#
_cell.length_a   1.000
_cell.length_b   1.000
_cell.length_c   1.000
_cell.angle_alpha   90.00
_cell.angle_beta   90.00
_cell.angle_gamma   90.00
#
_symmetry.space_group_name_H-M   'P 1'
#
loop_
_entity.id
_entity.type
_entity.pdbx_description
1 polymer ?
#
loop_
_entity_poly.entity_id
_entity_poly.type
_entity_poly.pdbx_seq_one_letter_code
_entity_poly.pdbx_strand_id
1 'polypeptide(L)'
;MGRKGRKRKRVAKKDHKNLRLWAEGKREKVLVPHIEEYTNALERGWRDERDCLQKICNEFHAKIDWRLQDHEEPDVLPDYDPLAPVPAEDLGEAEKNNKRKRIELLTLAFTSHLLPNCGGRKY
;
A
#
# COMPACT_ATOMS: atom_id res chain seq x y z
N MET A 1 -31.90 -14.27 19.27
CA MET A 1 -30.43 -14.51 19.20
C MET A 1 -29.71 -13.18 18.95
N GLY A 2 -29.08 -12.61 19.97
CA GLY A 2 -28.40 -11.31 19.87
C GLY A 2 -27.09 -11.42 19.10
N ARG A 3 -26.95 -10.65 18.00
CA ARG A 3 -25.68 -10.48 17.28
C ARG A 3 -24.67 -9.84 18.23
N LYS A 4 -23.64 -10.59 18.64
CA LYS A 4 -22.49 -10.06 19.39
C LYS A 4 -21.92 -8.87 18.61
N GLY A 5 -22.11 -7.67 19.13
CA GLY A 5 -21.56 -6.45 18.54
C GLY A 5 -20.04 -6.56 18.45
N ARG A 6 -19.48 -6.47 17.23
CA ARG A 6 -18.05 -6.29 17.04
C ARG A 6 -17.65 -5.00 17.75
N LYS A 7 -16.95 -5.11 18.89
CA LYS A 7 -16.33 -3.95 19.54
C LYS A 7 -15.41 -3.29 18.52
N ARG A 8 -15.79 -2.10 18.03
CA ARG A 8 -14.92 -1.29 17.16
C ARG A 8 -13.68 -0.97 18.00
N LYS A 9 -12.54 -1.61 17.70
CA LYS A 9 -11.25 -1.23 18.28
C LYS A 9 -11.02 0.23 17.94
N ARG A 10 -10.77 1.06 18.95
CA ARG A 10 -10.41 2.46 18.72
C ARG A 10 -9.08 2.46 17.96
N VAL A 11 -9.06 3.12 16.81
CA VAL A 11 -7.87 3.35 16.01
C VAL A 11 -6.86 4.14 16.86
N ALA A 12 -5.58 3.74 16.85
CA ALA A 12 -4.59 4.44 17.65
C ALA A 12 -4.41 5.88 17.12
N LYS A 13 -4.05 6.81 18.01
CA LYS A 13 -3.89 8.24 17.62
C LYS A 13 -2.86 8.46 16.50
N LYS A 14 -1.86 7.56 16.39
CA LYS A 14 -0.87 7.57 15.30
C LYS A 14 -1.50 7.17 13.96
N ASP A 15 -2.28 6.09 13.95
CA ASP A 15 -2.97 5.59 12.77
C ASP A 15 -4.02 6.57 12.24
N HIS A 16 -4.64 7.38 13.12
CA HIS A 16 -5.54 8.46 12.71
C HIS A 16 -4.87 9.50 11.80
N LYS A 17 -3.57 9.77 11.98
CA LYS A 17 -2.82 10.69 11.10
C LYS A 17 -2.51 10.04 9.76
N ASN A 18 -2.14 8.76 9.77
CA ASN A 18 -1.87 8.01 8.55
C ASN A 18 -3.12 7.92 7.67
N LEU A 19 -4.29 7.64 8.25
CA LEU A 19 -5.54 7.56 7.47
C LEU A 19 -5.97 8.89 6.83
N ARG A 20 -5.54 10.04 7.37
CA ARG A 20 -5.97 11.35 6.88
C ARG A 20 -5.29 11.76 5.57
N LEU A 21 -4.05 11.34 5.35
CA LEU A 21 -3.22 11.76 4.20
C LEU A 21 -3.06 10.68 3.13
N TRP A 22 -3.85 9.61 3.23
CA TRP A 22 -4.05 8.66 2.12
C TRP A 22 -5.08 9.16 1.11
N ALA A 23 -6.02 10.01 1.55
CA ALA A 23 -7.15 10.47 0.74
C ALA A 23 -6.99 11.91 0.21
N GLU A 24 -5.88 12.58 0.53
CA GLU A 24 -5.65 13.98 0.17
C GLU A 24 -4.16 14.16 -0.19
N GLY A 25 -3.87 15.00 -1.20
CA GLY A 25 -2.53 15.53 -1.45
C GLY A 25 -1.80 14.91 -2.66
N LYS A 26 -0.49 14.73 -2.56
CA LYS A 26 0.35 14.24 -3.67
C LYS A 26 0.19 12.76 -3.92
N ARG A 27 -0.11 11.95 -2.89
CA ARG A 27 -0.46 10.53 -3.06
C ARG A 27 -1.68 10.36 -3.93
N GLU A 28 -2.71 11.16 -3.66
CA GLU A 28 -3.94 11.21 -4.45
C GLU A 28 -3.64 11.57 -5.92
N LYS A 29 -2.80 12.58 -6.17
CA LYS A 29 -2.41 12.98 -7.53
C LYS A 29 -1.73 11.86 -8.34
N VAL A 30 -1.05 10.93 -7.67
CA VAL A 30 -0.48 9.74 -8.34
C VAL A 30 -1.56 8.70 -8.62
N LEU A 31 -2.50 8.48 -7.69
CA LEU A 31 -3.47 7.38 -7.79
C LEU A 31 -4.73 7.71 -8.60
N VAL A 32 -5.23 8.94 -8.53
CA VAL A 32 -6.47 9.38 -9.20
C VAL A 32 -6.47 9.10 -10.70
N PRO A 33 -5.38 9.35 -11.46
CA PRO A 33 -5.35 9.05 -12.89
C PRO A 33 -5.59 7.58 -13.24
N HIS A 34 -5.31 6.66 -12.33
CA HIS A 34 -5.44 5.22 -12.59
C HIS A 34 -6.78 4.62 -12.15
N ILE A 35 -7.69 5.42 -11.56
CA ILE A 35 -8.98 4.89 -11.07
C ILE A 35 -9.75 4.22 -12.20
N GLU A 36 -9.86 4.87 -13.36
CA GLU A 36 -10.59 4.33 -14.52
C GLU A 36 -9.91 3.08 -15.10
N GLU A 37 -8.57 3.09 -15.22
CA GLU A 37 -7.80 1.94 -15.69
C GLU A 37 -8.00 0.73 -14.77
N TYR A 38 -7.96 0.96 -13.46
CA TYR A 38 -8.17 -0.08 -12.45
C TYR A 38 -9.59 -0.63 -12.48
N THR A 39 -10.62 0.22 -12.59
CA THR A 39 -12.00 -0.26 -12.70
C THR A 39 -12.21 -1.11 -13.95
N ASN A 40 -11.62 -0.72 -15.08
CA ASN A 40 -11.68 -1.51 -16.31
C ASN A 40 -10.92 -2.84 -16.18
N ALA A 41 -9.79 -2.86 -15.49
CA ALA A 41 -9.01 -4.06 -15.23
C ALA A 41 -9.76 -5.06 -14.33
N LEU A 42 -10.46 -4.56 -13.31
CA LEU A 42 -11.33 -5.37 -12.44
C LEU A 42 -12.43 -6.10 -13.22
N GLU A 43 -13.05 -5.45 -14.20
CA GLU A 43 -14.08 -6.06 -15.04
C GLU A 43 -13.54 -7.18 -15.95
N ARG A 44 -12.28 -7.09 -16.37
CA ARG A 44 -11.62 -8.08 -17.23
C ARG A 44 -11.13 -9.31 -16.47
N GLY A 45 -10.84 -9.15 -15.18
CA GLY A 45 -10.55 -10.23 -14.25
C GLY A 45 -9.19 -10.11 -13.56
N TRP A 46 -8.90 -11.07 -12.68
CA TRP A 46 -7.80 -10.99 -11.72
C TRP A 46 -6.39 -10.82 -12.32
N ARG A 47 -6.15 -11.29 -13.56
CA ARG A 47 -4.85 -11.14 -14.22
C ARG A 47 -4.62 -9.69 -14.65
N ASP A 48 -5.60 -9.10 -15.33
CA ASP A 48 -5.57 -7.70 -15.74
C ASP A 48 -5.52 -6.78 -14.52
N GLU A 49 -6.29 -7.09 -13.47
CA GLU A 49 -6.23 -6.39 -12.18
C GLU A 49 -4.81 -6.41 -11.60
N ARG A 50 -4.18 -7.59 -11.52
CA ARG A 50 -2.83 -7.74 -10.97
C ARG A 50 -1.81 -6.96 -11.78
N ASP A 51 -1.88 -7.03 -13.11
CA ASP A 51 -0.92 -6.36 -13.98
C ASP A 51 -1.11 -4.83 -13.96
N CYS A 52 -2.35 -4.35 -13.84
CA CYS A 52 -2.66 -2.94 -13.60
C CYS A 52 -2.11 -2.47 -12.24
N LEU A 53 -2.39 -3.20 -11.17
CA LEU A 53 -1.86 -2.89 -9.83
C LEU A 53 -0.33 -2.87 -9.82
N GLN A 54 0.34 -3.78 -10.51
CA GLN A 54 1.80 -3.78 -10.60
C GLN A 54 2.33 -2.48 -11.20
N LYS A 55 1.70 -1.96 -12.25
CA LYS A 55 2.09 -0.68 -12.88
C LYS A 55 1.89 0.50 -11.93
N ILE A 56 0.71 0.57 -11.31
CA ILE A 56 0.35 1.64 -10.36
C ILE A 56 1.32 1.63 -9.18
N CYS A 57 1.60 0.46 -8.62
CA CYS A 57 2.55 0.30 -7.52
C CYS A 57 3.96 0.72 -7.91
N ASN A 58 4.42 0.37 -9.11
CA ASN A 58 5.75 0.77 -9.60
C ASN A 58 5.86 2.30 -9.70
N GLU A 59 4.86 2.96 -10.30
CA GLU A 59 4.83 4.42 -10.40
C GLU A 59 4.77 5.08 -9.02
N PHE A 60 3.89 4.58 -8.15
CA PHE A 60 3.74 5.09 -6.80
C PHE A 60 5.04 5.00 -6.00
N HIS A 61 5.71 3.86 -6.04
CA HIS A 61 6.97 3.65 -5.32
C HIS A 61 8.17 4.34 -5.96
N ALA A 62 8.12 4.65 -7.26
CA ALA A 62 9.12 5.50 -7.90
C ALA A 62 8.98 6.98 -7.48
N LYS A 63 7.74 7.45 -7.27
CA LYS A 63 7.45 8.84 -6.91
C LYS A 63 7.52 9.13 -5.42
N ILE A 64 7.33 8.12 -4.57
CA ILE A 64 7.21 8.28 -3.11
C ILE A 64 8.22 7.41 -2.39
N ASP A 65 9.18 8.07 -1.72
CA ASP A 65 10.22 7.38 -0.94
C ASP A 65 9.59 6.57 0.19
N TRP A 66 9.99 5.30 0.28
CA TRP A 66 9.58 4.37 1.34
C TRP A 66 10.01 4.81 2.75
N ARG A 67 11.01 5.71 2.84
CA ARG A 67 11.46 6.33 4.09
C ARG A 67 10.42 7.27 4.69
N LEU A 68 9.59 7.90 3.85
CA LEU A 68 8.53 8.80 4.30
C LEU A 68 7.50 8.04 5.13
N GLN A 69 6.98 8.68 6.17
CA GLN A 69 5.85 8.15 6.91
C GLN A 69 4.56 8.36 6.12
N ASP A 70 3.53 7.54 6.37
CA ASP A 70 2.25 7.62 5.65
C ASP A 70 1.56 8.99 5.77
N HIS A 71 1.90 9.76 6.81
CA HIS A 71 1.38 11.12 7.04
C HIS A 71 2.33 12.23 6.57
N GLU A 72 3.45 11.89 5.94
CA GLU A 72 4.37 12.85 5.34
C GLU A 72 4.16 12.83 3.83
N GLU A 73 4.18 14.01 3.19
CA GLU A 73 4.09 14.11 1.73
C GLU A 73 5.46 14.48 1.15
N PRO A 74 5.82 13.97 -0.04
CA PRO A 74 7.01 14.43 -0.73
C PRO A 74 6.86 15.91 -1.11
N ASP A 75 7.93 16.71 -1.10
CA ASP A 75 7.87 18.12 -1.51
C ASP A 75 7.66 18.30 -3.02
N VAL A 76 8.18 17.37 -3.82
CA VAL A 76 8.02 17.35 -5.27
C VAL A 76 7.82 15.90 -5.70
N LEU A 77 6.91 15.67 -6.65
CA LEU A 77 6.76 14.37 -7.31
C LEU A 77 7.73 14.35 -8.50
N PRO A 78 8.69 13.41 -8.56
CA PRO A 78 9.56 13.30 -9.71
C PRO A 78 8.79 12.82 -10.95
N ASP A 79 9.32 13.13 -12.13
CA ASP A 79 8.84 12.54 -13.37
C ASP A 79 9.07 11.02 -13.35
N TYR A 80 8.08 10.27 -13.83
CA TYR A 80 8.15 8.82 -13.88
C TYR A 80 8.31 8.34 -15.32
N ASP A 81 9.39 7.61 -15.56
CA ASP A 81 9.62 6.89 -16.82
C ASP A 81 9.50 5.37 -16.54
N PRO A 82 8.47 4.69 -17.08
CA PRO A 82 8.28 3.25 -16.88
C PRO A 82 9.36 2.38 -17.55
N LEU A 83 10.16 2.96 -18.45
CA LEU A 83 11.26 2.26 -19.14
C LEU A 83 12.62 2.54 -18.48
N ALA A 84 12.68 3.48 -17.54
CA ALA A 84 13.92 3.78 -16.85
C ALA A 84 14.31 2.61 -15.93
N PRO A 85 15.58 2.19 -15.93
CA PRO A 85 16.06 1.20 -14.98
C PRO A 85 15.97 1.76 -13.55
N VAL A 86 15.49 0.94 -12.62
CA VAL A 86 15.47 1.32 -11.20
C VAL A 86 16.92 1.53 -10.73
N PRO A 87 17.29 2.72 -10.26
CA PRO A 87 18.65 2.96 -9.79
C PRO A 87 18.94 2.05 -8.59
N ALA A 88 20.09 1.39 -8.61
CA ALA A 88 20.53 0.61 -7.46
C ALA A 88 20.75 1.56 -6.27
N GLU A 89 19.94 1.42 -5.23
CA GLU A 89 20.14 2.16 -3.99
C GLU A 89 21.37 1.60 -3.26
N ASP A 90 22.39 2.43 -3.07
CA ASP A 90 23.54 2.09 -2.23
C ASP A 90 23.15 2.23 -0.75
N LEU A 91 22.56 1.16 -0.22
CA LEU A 91 22.13 1.08 1.17
C LEU A 91 23.21 0.40 2.02
N GLY A 92 23.58 1.05 3.12
CA GLY A 92 24.37 0.42 4.19
C GLY A 92 23.63 -0.77 4.83
N GLU A 93 24.37 -1.65 5.51
CA GLU A 93 23.84 -2.87 6.16
C GLU A 93 22.64 -2.57 7.09
N ALA A 94 22.73 -1.48 7.86
CA ALA A 94 21.68 -1.04 8.78
C ALA A 94 20.41 -0.59 8.03
N GLU A 95 20.56 0.13 6.92
CA GLU A 95 19.42 0.60 6.11
C GLU A 95 18.74 -0.54 5.37
N LYS A 96 19.51 -1.50 4.85
CA LYS A 96 18.97 -2.74 4.25
C LYS A 96 18.07 -3.48 5.24
N ASN A 97 18.51 -3.62 6.49
CA ASN A 97 17.72 -4.26 7.54
C ASN A 97 16.45 -3.46 7.87
N ASN A 98 16.53 -2.13 7.92
CA ASN A 98 15.35 -1.30 8.15
C ASN A 98 14.34 -1.40 7.00
N LYS A 99 14.80 -1.36 5.75
CA LYS A 99 13.96 -1.54 4.56
C LYS A 99 13.26 -2.90 4.60
N ARG A 100 14.01 -3.97 4.91
CA ARG A 100 13.47 -5.33 5.04
C ARG A 100 12.38 -5.43 6.12
N LYS A 101 12.65 -4.92 7.33
CA LYS A 101 11.66 -4.90 8.43
C LYS A 101 10.39 -4.14 8.06
N ARG A 102 10.54 -3.03 7.33
CA ARG A 102 9.40 -2.21 6.91
C ARG A 102 8.54 -2.93 5.87
N ILE A 103 9.17 -3.57 4.88
CA ILE A 103 8.47 -4.43 3.91
C ILE A 103 7.73 -5.57 4.63
N GLU A 104 8.38 -6.21 5.60
CA GLU A 104 7.79 -7.29 6.39
C GLU A 104 6.55 -6.83 7.17
N LEU A 105 6.63 -5.68 7.85
CA LEU A 105 5.49 -5.09 8.56
C LEU A 105 4.31 -4.76 7.64
N LEU A 106 4.59 -4.18 6.47
CA LEU A 106 3.56 -3.86 5.47
C LEU A 106 2.90 -5.13 4.91
N THR A 107 3.71 -6.17 4.65
CA THR A 107 3.22 -7.46 4.13
C THR A 107 2.37 -8.20 5.18
N LEU A 108 2.77 -8.18 6.45
CA LEU A 108 2.01 -8.75 7.56
C LEU A 108 0.68 -8.01 7.80
N ALA A 109 0.68 -6.68 7.71
CA ALA A 109 -0.54 -5.89 7.84
C ALA A 109 -1.56 -6.28 6.74
N PHE A 110 -1.10 -6.41 5.50
CA PHE A 110 -1.94 -6.79 4.36
C PHE A 110 -2.49 -8.22 4.48
N THR A 111 -1.65 -9.19 4.86
CA THR A 111 -2.05 -10.59 5.01
C THR A 111 -2.93 -10.85 6.25
N SER A 112 -2.80 -10.05 7.32
CA SER A 112 -3.64 -10.15 8.50
C SER A 112 -5.14 -9.86 8.25
N HIS A 113 -5.45 -9.12 7.18
CA HIS A 113 -6.83 -8.87 6.74
C HIS A 113 -7.37 -9.92 5.75
N LEU A 114 -6.48 -10.70 5.13
CA LEU A 114 -6.83 -11.73 4.13
C LEU A 114 -6.92 -13.15 4.71
N LEU A 115 -6.57 -13.36 5.98
CA LEU A 115 -6.88 -14.60 6.69
C LEU A 115 -8.23 -14.44 7.40
N PRO A 116 -9.37 -14.83 6.80
CA PRO A 116 -10.52 -15.17 7.63
C PRO A 116 -10.04 -16.25 8.59
N ASN A 117 -10.44 -16.10 9.84
CA ASN A 117 -10.23 -17.07 10.89
C ASN A 117 -10.80 -18.42 10.43
N CYS A 118 -10.00 -19.24 9.75
CA CYS A 118 -10.30 -20.63 9.39
C CYS A 118 -10.17 -21.46 10.68
N GLY A 119 -11.00 -21.11 11.67
CA GLY A 119 -11.21 -21.90 12.87
C GLY A 119 -11.88 -23.20 12.46
N GLY A 120 -11.16 -24.30 12.67
CA GLY A 120 -11.47 -25.65 12.22
C GLY A 120 -12.94 -26.06 12.26
N ARG A 121 -13.42 -26.54 11.11
CA ARG A 121 -14.38 -27.65 11.11
C ARG A 121 -13.58 -28.90 11.45
N LYS A 122 -13.67 -29.31 12.72
CA LYS A 122 -13.45 -30.72 13.05
C LYS A 122 -14.64 -31.48 12.44
N TYR A 123 -14.34 -32.41 11.54
CA TYR A 123 -15.27 -33.44 11.12
C TYR A 123 -15.48 -34.43 12.27
#